data_AF-A0A2Z4SZL1-F1
#
_entry.id   AF-A0A2Z4SZL1-F1
#
_cell.length_a   1.000
_cell.length_b   1.000
_cell.length_c   1.000
_cell.angle_alpha   90.00
_cell.angle_beta   90.00
_cell.angle_gamma   90.00
#
_symmetry.space_group_name_H-M   'P 1'
#
loop_
_entity.id
_entity.type
_entity.pdbx_description
1 polymer ?
#
loop_
_entity_poly.entity_id
_entity_poly.type
_entity_poly.pdbx_seq_one_letter_code
_entity_poly.pdbx_strand_id
1 'polypeptide(L)'
;NRDCSALASNGELKVAENGLARYKAEYIDPIAEIMGRTAYRNLRIVSVIEIDSLPNLITNLGLAKCSEAQSSGAYVQGIQYALNKLHAMSNVYTYIDAAH
;
A
#
# COMPACT_ATOMS: atom_id res chain seq x y z
N ASN A 1 4.01 -8.16 -3.01
CA ASN A 1 5.26 -8.55 -2.33
C ASN A 1 5.47 -7.69 -1.10
N ARG A 2 4.59 -7.74 -0.09
CA ARG A 2 4.79 -6.97 1.15
C ARG A 2 6.10 -7.39 1.84
N ASP A 3 6.75 -6.50 2.59
CA ASP A 3 7.95 -6.81 3.38
C ASP A 3 9.02 -7.49 2.51
N CYS A 4 9.37 -6.89 1.36
CA CYS A 4 10.15 -7.59 0.34
C CYS A 4 11.56 -8.00 0.80
N SER A 5 12.09 -7.30 1.82
CA SER A 5 13.39 -7.58 2.43
C SER A 5 13.35 -8.67 3.50
N ALA A 6 12.16 -9.05 3.97
CA ALA A 6 12.00 -10.11 4.95
C ALA A 6 12.38 -11.48 4.35
N LEU A 7 13.04 -12.31 5.16
CA LEU A 7 13.35 -13.71 4.81
C LEU A 7 12.07 -14.47 4.41
N ALA A 8 11.02 -14.31 5.21
CA ALA A 8 9.68 -14.78 4.93
C ALA A 8 8.68 -13.66 5.23
N SER A 9 7.98 -13.22 4.19
CA SER A 9 6.88 -12.26 4.32
C SER A 9 5.57 -13.02 4.46
N ASN A 10 4.71 -12.53 5.35
CA ASN A 10 3.32 -13.00 5.50
C ASN A 10 2.34 -12.23 4.62
N GLY A 11 2.83 -11.42 3.67
CA GLY A 11 1.98 -10.71 2.71
C GLY A 11 1.29 -11.68 1.75
N GLU A 12 -0.04 -11.67 1.73
CA GLU A 12 -0.84 -12.57 0.90
C GLU A 12 -0.78 -12.25 -0.61
N LEU A 13 -0.49 -10.99 -0.98
CA LEU A 13 -0.50 -10.52 -2.36
C LEU A 13 0.91 -10.52 -2.97
N LYS A 14 1.07 -11.28 -4.06
CA LYS A 14 2.34 -11.38 -4.80
C LYS A 14 2.25 -10.72 -6.18
N VAL A 15 3.32 -10.06 -6.61
CA VAL A 15 3.39 -9.36 -7.91
C VAL A 15 3.12 -10.33 -9.05
N ALA A 16 3.79 -11.48 -9.05
CA ALA A 16 3.62 -12.54 -10.04
C ALA A 16 2.20 -13.14 -10.10
N GLU A 17 1.37 -12.96 -9.07
CA GLU A 17 0.03 -13.55 -8.94
C GLU A 17 -1.07 -12.47 -9.04
N ASN A 18 -0.88 -11.50 -9.95
CA ASN A 18 -1.79 -10.37 -10.16
C ASN A 18 -2.01 -9.49 -8.90
N GLY A 19 -1.06 -9.49 -7.97
CA GLY A 19 -1.24 -8.92 -6.63
C GLY A 19 -1.54 -7.42 -6.62
N LEU A 20 -1.04 -6.64 -7.59
CA LEU A 20 -1.35 -5.21 -7.66
C LEU A 20 -2.82 -4.96 -8.02
N ALA A 21 -3.39 -5.72 -8.97
CA ALA A 21 -4.79 -5.54 -9.33
C ALA A 21 -5.70 -5.96 -8.16
N ARG A 22 -5.37 -7.07 -7.50
CA ARG A 22 -6.07 -7.54 -6.29
C ARG A 22 -5.95 -6.55 -5.14
N TYR A 23 -4.78 -5.98 -4.90
CA TYR A 23 -4.58 -4.93 -3.89
C TYR A 23 -5.51 -3.73 -4.13
N LYS A 24 -5.68 -3.30 -5.38
CA LYS A 24 -6.59 -2.20 -5.71
C LYS A 24 -8.05 -2.59 -5.45
N ALA A 25 -8.50 -3.69 -6.07
CA ALA A 25 -9.91 -4.05 -6.13
C ALA A 25 -10.45 -4.77 -4.89
N GLU A 26 -9.64 -5.61 -4.25
CA GLU A 26 -10.04 -6.47 -3.13
C GLU A 26 -9.65 -5.88 -1.76
N TYR A 27 -8.71 -4.92 -1.73
CA TYR A 27 -8.22 -4.34 -0.48
C TYR A 27 -8.50 -2.84 -0.36
N ILE A 28 -7.91 -2.01 -1.23
CA ILE A 28 -8.06 -0.55 -1.13
C ILE A 28 -9.49 -0.08 -1.43
N ASP A 29 -10.13 -0.60 -2.48
CA ASP A 29 -11.46 -0.17 -2.88
C ASP A 29 -12.52 -0.44 -1.78
N PRO A 30 -12.61 -1.65 -1.17
CA PRO A 30 -13.52 -1.89 -0.06
C PRO A 30 -13.23 -1.04 1.18
N ILE A 31 -11.95 -0.78 1.49
CA ILE A 31 -11.57 0.11 2.60
C ILE A 31 -12.07 1.53 2.33
N ALA A 32 -11.82 2.06 1.13
CA ALA A 32 -12.27 3.41 0.73
C ALA A 32 -13.80 3.52 0.74
N GLU A 33 -14.51 2.49 0.28
CA GLU A 33 -15.98 2.43 0.34
C GLU A 33 -16.48 2.53 1.78
N ILE A 34 -15.91 1.73 2.69
CA ILE A 34 -16.28 1.74 4.11
C ILE A 34 -16.00 3.11 4.71
N MET A 35 -14.79 3.64 4.54
CA MET A 35 -14.37 4.94 5.09
C MET A 35 -15.23 6.10 4.58
N GLY A 36 -15.71 6.03 3.34
CA GLY A 36 -16.55 7.04 2.71
C GLY A 36 -18.02 7.05 3.17
N ARG A 37 -18.46 6.10 4.00
CA ARG A 37 -19.86 6.03 4.45
C ARG A 37 -20.24 7.27 5.28
N THR A 38 -21.41 7.82 5.01
CA THR A 38 -21.97 8.99 5.73
C THR A 38 -21.99 8.80 7.25
N ALA A 39 -22.16 7.56 7.73
CA ALA A 39 -22.10 7.22 9.15
C ALA A 39 -20.77 7.60 9.82
N TYR A 40 -19.67 7.67 9.07
CA TYR A 40 -18.32 7.96 9.56
C TYR A 40 -17.84 9.38 9.26
N ARG A 41 -18.67 10.24 8.64
CA ARG A 41 -18.30 11.60 8.22
C ARG A 41 -17.75 12.50 9.33
N ASN A 42 -18.11 12.22 10.59
CA ASN A 42 -17.67 12.99 11.76
C ASN A 42 -16.41 12.41 12.42
N LEU A 43 -15.94 11.24 11.98
CA LEU A 43 -14.66 10.68 12.43
C LEU A 43 -13.52 11.34 11.68
N ARG A 44 -12.38 11.49 12.35
CA ARG A 44 -11.10 11.76 11.71
C ARG A 44 -10.38 10.42 11.55
N ILE A 45 -10.17 9.99 10.33
CA ILE A 45 -9.54 8.69 10.05
C ILE A 45 -8.09 8.94 9.66
N VAL A 46 -7.16 8.33 10.39
CA VAL A 46 -5.73 8.42 10.09
C VAL A 46 -5.30 7.12 9.44
N SER A 47 -4.70 7.21 8.25
CA SER A 47 -4.13 6.06 7.54
C SER A 47 -2.62 6.18 7.50
N VAL A 48 -1.94 5.18 8.07
CA VAL A 48 -0.50 4.98 7.87
C VAL A 48 -0.35 4.12 6.62
N ILE A 49 0.35 4.65 5.62
CA ILE A 49 0.39 4.08 4.28
C ILE A 49 1.61 3.17 4.14
N GLU A 50 1.33 1.88 3.99
CA GLU A 50 2.25 0.82 3.55
C GLU A 50 3.61 0.83 4.26
N ILE A 51 3.63 0.36 5.51
CA ILE A 51 4.90 0.16 6.25
C ILE A 51 5.84 -0.82 5.53
N ASP A 52 7.15 -0.62 5.73
CA ASP A 52 8.21 -1.48 5.17
C ASP A 52 8.10 -1.68 3.64
N SER A 53 7.77 -0.60 2.93
CA SER A 53 7.58 -0.60 1.48
C SER A 53 8.64 0.22 0.73
N LEU A 54 8.40 1.52 0.48
CA LEU A 54 9.24 2.40 -0.33
C LEU A 54 10.72 2.43 0.07
N PRO A 55 11.10 2.43 1.37
CA PRO A 55 12.51 2.42 1.76
C PRO A 55 13.28 1.22 1.18
N ASN A 56 12.64 0.06 1.04
CA ASN A 56 13.27 -1.12 0.45
C ASN A 56 13.64 -0.93 -1.03
N LEU A 57 12.95 -0.03 -1.75
CA LEU A 57 13.28 0.30 -3.13
C LEU A 57 14.56 1.13 -3.26
N ILE A 58 15.09 1.63 -2.15
CA ILE A 58 16.34 2.40 -2.09
C ILE A 58 17.46 1.53 -1.53
N THR A 59 17.19 0.76 -0.47
CA THR A 59 18.24 0.10 0.32
C THR A 59 18.42 -1.39 0.02
N ASN A 60 17.39 -2.07 -0.51
CA ASN A 60 17.32 -3.54 -0.53
C ASN A 60 17.15 -4.16 -1.93
N LEU A 61 17.53 -3.43 -2.99
CA LEU A 61 17.39 -3.90 -4.38
C LEU A 61 18.23 -5.12 -4.75
N GLY A 62 19.21 -5.49 -3.92
CA GLY A 62 19.94 -6.76 -4.08
C GLY A 62 19.07 -8.00 -3.81
N LEU A 63 17.90 -7.85 -3.17
CA LEU A 63 16.96 -8.93 -2.90
C LEU A 63 15.95 -9.05 -4.05
N ALA A 64 15.82 -10.25 -4.61
CA ALA A 64 15.00 -10.50 -5.80
C ALA A 64 13.55 -10.01 -5.67
N LYS A 65 12.93 -10.20 -4.49
CA LYS A 65 11.55 -9.74 -4.24
C LYS A 65 11.41 -8.21 -4.26
N CYS A 66 12.43 -7.49 -3.78
CA CYS A 66 12.46 -6.03 -3.80
C CYS A 66 12.78 -5.50 -5.19
N SER A 67 13.70 -6.15 -5.91
CA SER A 67 13.96 -5.84 -7.32
C SER A 67 12.70 -6.05 -8.18
N GLU A 68 11.96 -7.14 -7.99
CA GLU A 68 10.68 -7.38 -8.67
C GLU A 68 9.65 -6.31 -8.31
N ALA A 69 9.54 -5.92 -7.04
CA ALA A 69 8.63 -4.86 -6.61
C ALA A 69 8.98 -3.50 -7.25
N GLN A 70 10.27 -3.21 -7.43
CA GLN A 70 10.76 -2.00 -8.10
C GLN A 70 10.49 -2.04 -9.61
N SER A 71 10.91 -3.11 -10.29
CA SER A 71 10.86 -3.21 -11.76
C SER A 71 9.42 -3.33 -12.28
N SER A 72 8.54 -4.00 -11.54
CA SER A 72 7.10 -4.02 -11.84
C SER A 72 6.39 -2.71 -11.52
N GLY A 73 7.01 -1.83 -10.72
CA GLY A 73 6.41 -0.61 -10.21
C GLY A 73 5.30 -0.84 -9.17
N ALA A 74 5.14 -2.07 -8.67
CA ALA A 74 3.99 -2.44 -7.85
C ALA A 74 3.85 -1.61 -6.57
N TYR A 75 4.96 -1.30 -5.88
CA TYR A 75 4.94 -0.48 -4.67
C TYR A 75 4.50 0.96 -4.98
N VAL A 76 5.16 1.59 -5.96
CA VAL A 76 4.87 2.98 -6.32
C VAL A 76 3.43 3.14 -6.80
N GLN A 77 2.97 2.26 -7.70
CA GLN A 77 1.61 2.31 -8.25
C GLN A 77 0.55 1.95 -7.20
N GLY A 78 0.84 1.01 -6.30
CA GLY A 78 -0.06 0.65 -5.20
C GLY A 78 -0.24 1.80 -4.22
N ILE A 79 0.86 2.42 -3.78
CA ILE A 79 0.83 3.56 -2.86
C ILE A 79 0.16 4.77 -3.50
N GLN A 80 0.47 5.09 -4.76
CA GLN A 80 -0.21 6.16 -5.49
C GLN A 80 -1.72 5.92 -5.57
N TYR A 81 -2.16 4.68 -5.82
CA TYR A 81 -3.58 4.33 -5.85
C TYR A 81 -4.24 4.52 -4.49
N ALA A 82 -3.62 4.03 -3.42
CA ALA A 82 -4.12 4.19 -2.05
C ALA A 82 -4.24 5.67 -1.67
N LEU A 83 -3.20 6.47 -1.94
CA LEU A 83 -3.24 7.92 -1.68
C LEU A 83 -4.35 8.61 -2.46
N ASN A 84 -4.45 8.37 -3.77
CA ASN A 84 -5.48 8.99 -4.61
C ASN A 84 -6.91 8.65 -4.15
N LYS A 85 -7.14 7.41 -3.69
CA LYS A 85 -8.45 6.98 -3.18
C LYS A 85 -8.74 7.56 -1.79
N LEU A 86 -7.78 7.48 -0.88
CA LEU A 86 -8.00 7.82 0.52
C LEU A 86 -7.98 9.33 0.76
N HIS A 87 -7.06 10.08 0.15
CA HIS A 87 -6.96 11.52 0.36
C HIS A 87 -8.17 12.29 -0.22
N ALA A 88 -8.91 11.69 -1.16
CA ALA A 88 -10.10 12.30 -1.75
C ALA A 88 -11.23 12.54 -0.72
N MET A 89 -11.19 11.83 0.41
CA MET A 89 -12.13 11.99 1.52
C MET A 89 -11.64 13.07 2.49
N SER A 90 -12.45 14.12 2.71
CA SER A 90 -12.05 15.30 3.50
C SER A 90 -11.78 15.03 4.98
N ASN A 91 -12.24 13.89 5.50
CA ASN A 91 -12.06 13.46 6.89
C ASN A 91 -10.97 12.38 7.06
N VAL A 92 -10.18 12.12 6.01
CA VAL A 92 -9.09 11.13 6.00
C VAL A 92 -7.74 11.83 5.90
N TYR A 93 -6.80 11.42 6.75
CA TYR A 93 -5.46 11.99 6.85
C TYR A 93 -4.42 10.90 6.63
N THR A 94 -3.67 11.00 5.53
CA THR A 94 -2.69 9.99 5.10
C THR A 94 -1.28 10.35 5.55
N TYR A 95 -0.57 9.40 6.17
CA TYR A 95 0.84 9.52 6.56
C TYR A 95 1.63 8.39 5.90
N ILE A 96 2.62 8.74 5.07
CA ILE A 96 3.45 7.75 4.37
C ILE A 96 4.53 7.25 5.32
N ASP A 97 4.66 5.92 5.42
CA ASP A 97 5.77 5.32 6.16
C ASP A 97 7.11 5.63 5.48
N ALA A 98 8.12 5.92 6.30
CA ALA A 98 9.45 6.33 5.84
C ALA A 98 10.57 5.64 6.64
N ALA A 99 10.38 4.36 7.00
CA ALA A 99 11.30 3.54 7.79
C ALA A 99 11.54 4.04 9.24
N HIS A 100 12.54 3.45 9.91
CA HIS A 100 13.14 3.88 11.16
C HIS A 100 14.63 3.51 11.23
#